data_AF-A0A2W4W0Z7-F1
#
_entry.id   AF-A0A2W4W0Z7-F1
#
_cell.length_a   1.000
_cell.length_b   1.000
_cell.length_c   1.000
_cell.angle_alpha   90.00
_cell.angle_beta   90.00
_cell.angle_gamma   90.00
#
_symmetry.space_group_name_H-M   'P 1'
#
loop_
_entity.id
_entity.type
_entity.pdbx_description
1 polymer ?
#
loop_
_entity_poly.entity_id
_entity_poly.type
_entity_poly.pdbx_seq_one_letter_code
_entity_poly.pdbx_strand_id
1 'polypeptide(L)'
;MYQVFNFRILARIFSVIVTIAIIFASPSHAIAAERRPIIPAHGQPILSGNMHGSDWIAASEESKLAYCEEAFAAFRGSAAQSYIISHNIQSLSPQGLCDRMDQYYSLEDYIDDQLGSAAAIAPILFADTPLGTKY
;
A
#
# COMPACT_ATOMS: atom_id res chain seq x y z
N MET A 1 13.15 -32.56 51.78
CA MET A 1 12.16 -31.49 51.52
C MET A 1 12.63 -30.40 50.54
N TYR A 2 13.94 -30.21 50.32
CA TYR A 2 14.50 -29.21 49.37
C TYR A 2 14.40 -29.59 47.87
N GLN A 3 14.41 -30.88 47.51
CA GLN A 3 14.40 -31.30 46.09
C GLN A 3 13.05 -31.06 45.36
N VAL A 4 11.92 -31.16 46.05
CA VAL A 4 10.58 -30.94 45.47
C VAL A 4 10.35 -29.45 45.14
N PHE A 5 11.00 -28.55 45.89
CA PHE A 5 10.89 -27.10 45.71
C PHE A 5 11.57 -26.63 44.42
N ASN A 6 12.76 -27.17 44.11
CA ASN A 6 13.48 -26.89 42.86
C ASN A 6 12.76 -27.39 41.61
N PHE A 7 12.11 -28.56 41.68
CA PHE A 7 11.35 -29.09 40.54
C PHE A 7 10.15 -28.20 40.19
N ARG A 8 9.44 -27.67 41.19
CA ARG A 8 8.30 -26.75 40.97
C ARG A 8 8.72 -25.42 40.36
N ILE A 9 9.91 -24.91 40.73
CA ILE A 9 10.45 -23.67 40.16
C ILE A 9 10.88 -23.90 38.70
N LEU A 10 11.60 -24.98 38.41
CA LEU A 10 12.01 -25.34 37.05
C LEU A 10 10.81 -25.57 36.12
N ALA A 11 9.76 -26.24 36.60
CA ALA A 11 8.54 -26.45 35.83
C ALA A 11 7.81 -25.13 35.48
N ARG A 12 7.81 -24.16 36.39
CA ARG A 12 7.23 -22.83 36.14
C ARG A 12 8.04 -22.03 35.12
N ILE A 13 9.36 -22.05 35.22
CA ILE A 13 10.24 -21.36 34.27
C ILE A 13 10.08 -21.98 32.87
N PHE A 14 10.06 -23.30 32.77
CA PHE A 14 9.83 -23.99 31.51
C PHE A 14 8.46 -23.63 30.90
N SER A 15 7.41 -23.58 31.72
CA SER A 15 6.08 -23.20 31.26
C SER A 15 6.04 -21.76 30.70
N VAL A 16 6.73 -20.82 31.34
CA VAL A 16 6.84 -19.42 30.87
C VAL A 16 7.62 -19.33 29.56
N ILE A 17 8.72 -20.07 29.43
CA ILE A 17 9.52 -20.09 28.19
C ILE A 17 8.69 -20.64 27.03
N VAL A 18 7.92 -21.71 27.25
CA VAL A 18 7.05 -22.30 26.23
C VAL A 18 5.94 -21.33 25.82
N THR A 19 5.32 -20.60 26.76
CA THR A 19 4.29 -19.62 26.40
C THR A 19 4.84 -18.46 25.58
N ILE A 20 6.04 -17.97 25.93
CA ILE A 20 6.71 -16.90 25.17
C ILE A 20 7.05 -17.38 23.75
N ALA A 21 7.57 -18.60 23.60
CA ALA A 21 7.91 -19.16 22.30
C ALA A 21 6.69 -19.28 21.36
N ILE A 22 5.51 -19.63 21.91
CA ILE A 22 4.27 -19.73 21.13
C ILE A 22 3.79 -18.35 20.63
N ILE A 23 3.95 -17.31 21.44
CA ILE A 23 3.58 -15.94 21.06
C ILE A 23 4.46 -15.46 19.89
N PHE A 24 5.76 -15.71 19.93
CA PHE A 24 6.69 -15.31 18.86
C PHE A 24 6.59 -16.19 17.60
N ALA A 25 6.08 -17.41 17.71
CA ALA A 25 5.86 -18.31 16.57
C ALA A 25 4.51 -18.08 15.87
N SER A 26 3.68 -17.16 16.36
CA SER A 26 2.37 -16.89 15.76
C SER A 26 2.54 -16.13 14.45
N PRO A 27 2.19 -16.72 13.28
CA PRO A 27 2.29 -16.01 12.01
C PRO A 27 1.34 -14.82 12.06
N SER A 28 1.86 -13.62 11.82
CA SER A 28 1.04 -12.43 11.60
C SER A 28 0.28 -12.62 10.30
N HIS A 29 -0.93 -13.16 10.37
CA HIS A 29 -1.85 -13.16 9.24
C HIS A 29 -2.27 -11.72 8.99
N ALA A 30 -1.52 -11.02 8.13
CA ALA A 30 -1.99 -9.81 7.51
C ALA A 30 -3.23 -10.20 6.69
N ILE A 31 -4.40 -9.76 7.15
CA ILE A 31 -5.64 -9.92 6.41
C ILE A 31 -5.54 -8.96 5.23
N ALA A 32 -4.98 -9.45 4.12
CA ALA A 32 -5.17 -8.80 2.83
C ALA A 32 -6.66 -8.92 2.53
N ALA A 33 -7.41 -7.82 2.67
CA ALA A 33 -8.80 -7.78 2.29
C ALA A 33 -8.91 -8.29 0.84
N GLU A 34 -9.71 -9.32 0.61
CA GLU A 34 -9.93 -9.87 -0.72
C GLU A 34 -10.60 -8.79 -1.57
N ARG A 35 -9.81 -8.15 -2.43
CA ARG A 35 -10.28 -7.07 -3.31
C ARG A 35 -10.78 -7.71 -4.59
N ARG A 36 -12.00 -7.35 -4.97
CA ARG A 36 -12.52 -7.68 -6.30
C ARG A 36 -11.62 -6.97 -7.33
N PRO A 37 -11.02 -7.70 -8.28
CA PRO A 37 -10.26 -7.06 -9.35
C PRO A 37 -11.21 -6.12 -10.10
N ILE A 38 -10.82 -4.86 -10.21
CA ILE A 38 -11.53 -3.88 -11.02
C ILE A 38 -11.11 -4.17 -12.45
N ILE A 39 -11.95 -4.92 -13.17
CA ILE A 39 -11.70 -5.26 -14.57
C ILE A 39 -12.24 -4.07 -15.38
N PRO A 40 -11.39 -3.32 -16.10
CA PRO A 40 -11.84 -2.25 -16.98
C PRO A 40 -12.78 -2.85 -18.04
N ALA A 41 -13.84 -2.13 -18.41
CA ALA A 41 -14.77 -2.60 -19.40
C ALA A 41 -14.07 -2.80 -20.75
N HIS A 42 -14.69 -3.62 -21.60
CA HIS A 42 -14.28 -3.79 -23.01
C HIS A 42 -12.90 -4.41 -23.26
N GLY A 43 -12.35 -5.16 -22.31
CA GLY A 43 -11.12 -5.96 -22.53
C GLY A 43 -9.85 -5.12 -22.63
N GLN A 44 -9.85 -3.92 -22.05
CA GLN A 44 -8.68 -3.08 -22.00
C GLN A 44 -7.60 -3.66 -21.07
N PRO A 45 -6.32 -3.42 -21.36
CA PRO A 45 -5.24 -3.93 -20.52
C PRO A 45 -5.40 -3.42 -19.08
N ILE A 46 -5.37 -4.35 -18.13
CA ILE A 46 -5.37 -4.07 -16.71
C ILE A 46 -3.98 -3.55 -16.36
N LEU A 47 -3.89 -2.30 -15.93
CA LEU A 47 -2.66 -1.75 -15.39
C LEU A 47 -2.32 -2.44 -14.06
N SER A 48 -1.04 -2.70 -13.84
CA SER A 48 -0.54 -3.29 -12.60
C SER A 48 0.71 -2.59 -12.10
N GLY A 49 1.02 -2.72 -10.81
CA GLY A 49 2.09 -1.95 -10.17
C GLY A 49 3.50 -2.20 -10.72
N ASN A 50 3.73 -3.28 -11.48
CA ASN A 50 5.00 -3.62 -12.14
C ASN A 50 5.12 -3.08 -13.58
N MET A 51 4.08 -2.44 -14.11
CA MET A 51 4.13 -1.72 -15.39
C MET A 51 4.85 -0.37 -15.21
N HIS A 52 5.21 0.29 -16.32
CA HIS A 52 5.98 1.54 -16.29
C HIS A 52 5.18 2.73 -16.85
N GLY A 53 5.74 3.94 -16.72
CA GLY A 53 5.13 5.17 -17.21
C GLY A 53 4.71 5.14 -18.69
N SER A 54 5.44 4.41 -19.54
CA SER A 54 5.04 4.20 -20.94
C SER A 54 3.68 3.50 -21.07
N ASP A 55 3.41 2.51 -20.21
CA ASP A 55 2.14 1.78 -20.18
C ASP A 55 1.03 2.68 -19.62
N TRP A 56 1.34 3.52 -18.63
CA TRP A 56 0.43 4.53 -18.11
C TRP A 56 0.00 5.53 -19.18
N ILE A 57 0.94 6.05 -19.97
CA ILE A 57 0.66 7.02 -21.03
C ILE A 57 -0.18 6.41 -22.16
N ALA A 58 0.07 5.14 -22.48
CA ALA A 58 -0.67 4.42 -23.52
C ALA A 58 -2.06 3.92 -23.06
N ALA A 59 -2.32 3.87 -21.76
CA ALA A 59 -3.57 3.38 -21.21
C ALA A 59 -4.74 4.36 -21.40
N SER A 60 -5.94 3.78 -21.51
CA SER A 60 -7.19 4.54 -21.51
C SER A 60 -7.46 5.19 -20.15
N GLU A 61 -8.35 6.19 -20.13
CA GLU A 61 -8.82 6.78 -18.87
C GLU A 61 -9.51 5.76 -17.96
N GLU A 62 -10.22 4.78 -18.53
CA GLU A 62 -10.91 3.74 -17.76
C GLU A 62 -9.93 2.79 -17.07
N SER A 63 -8.89 2.32 -17.78
CA SER A 63 -7.83 1.50 -17.19
C SER A 63 -7.05 2.25 -16.12
N LYS A 64 -6.78 3.54 -16.34
CA LYS A 64 -6.13 4.42 -15.34
C LYS A 64 -6.98 4.53 -14.09
N LEU A 65 -8.28 4.82 -14.23
CA LEU A 65 -9.19 4.95 -13.09
C LEU A 65 -9.29 3.64 -12.30
N ALA A 66 -9.44 2.50 -12.98
CA ALA A 66 -9.47 1.18 -12.34
C ALA A 66 -8.22 0.92 -11.50
N TYR A 67 -7.05 1.24 -12.04
CA TYR A 67 -5.78 1.15 -11.31
C TYR A 67 -5.72 2.10 -10.11
N CYS A 68 -6.12 3.36 -10.29
CA CYS A 68 -6.11 4.34 -9.21
C CYS A 68 -7.06 3.97 -8.08
N GLU A 69 -8.22 3.36 -8.35
CA GLU A 69 -9.12 2.87 -7.32
C GLU A 69 -8.45 1.78 -6.46
N GLU A 70 -7.79 0.82 -7.09
CA GLU A 70 -7.04 -0.23 -6.40
C GLU A 70 -5.85 0.35 -5.60
N ALA A 71 -5.03 1.16 -6.26
CA ALA A 71 -3.84 1.76 -5.68
C ALA A 71 -4.19 2.73 -4.54
N PHE A 72 -5.27 3.52 -4.68
CA PHE A 72 -5.76 4.40 -3.64
C PHE A 72 -6.19 3.62 -2.40
N ALA A 73 -6.94 2.53 -2.58
CA ALA A 73 -7.32 1.67 -1.47
C ALA A 73 -6.08 1.06 -0.77
N ALA A 74 -5.02 0.74 -1.52
CA ALA A 74 -3.76 0.25 -0.94
C ALA A 74 -3.04 1.35 -0.17
N PHE A 75 -2.94 2.54 -0.75
CA PHE A 75 -2.35 3.73 -0.15
C PHE A 75 -3.05 4.11 1.17
N ARG A 76 -4.39 4.13 1.21
CA ARG A 76 -5.18 4.40 2.42
C ARG A 76 -5.00 3.36 3.53
N GLY A 77 -4.67 2.12 3.17
CA GLY A 77 -4.37 1.04 4.12
C GLY A 77 -2.91 0.98 4.56
N SER A 78 -2.03 1.78 3.96
CA SER A 78 -0.59 1.73 4.23
C SER A 78 -0.23 2.45 5.53
N ALA A 79 0.82 1.98 6.22
CA ALA A 79 1.34 2.62 7.42
C ALA A 79 1.86 4.04 7.16
N ALA A 80 2.15 4.40 5.90
CA ALA A 80 2.58 5.75 5.53
C ALA A 80 1.50 6.81 5.80
N GLN A 81 0.21 6.46 5.74
CA GLN A 81 -0.90 7.38 6.07
C GLN A 81 -0.82 7.92 7.50
N SER A 82 -0.35 7.11 8.45
CA SER A 82 -0.37 7.42 9.89
C SER A 82 0.40 8.69 10.25
N TYR A 83 1.36 9.09 9.42
CA TYR A 83 2.28 10.20 9.70
C TYR A 83 2.09 11.41 8.78
N ILE A 84 1.17 11.31 7.81
CA ILE A 84 0.96 12.37 6.82
C ILE A 84 -0.19 13.28 7.25
N ILE A 85 0.14 14.53 7.61
CA ILE A 85 -0.82 15.55 8.09
C ILE A 85 -1.29 16.48 6.96
N SER A 86 -0.79 16.31 5.72
CA SER A 86 -1.20 17.17 4.60
C SER A 86 -2.68 17.00 4.27
N HIS A 87 -3.43 18.10 4.26
CA HIS A 87 -4.85 18.12 3.92
C HIS A 87 -5.11 17.52 2.54
N ASN A 88 -4.29 17.87 1.54
CA ASN A 88 -4.44 17.42 0.16
C ASN A 88 -4.20 15.91 -0.02
N ILE A 89 -3.47 15.28 0.91
CA ILE A 89 -3.31 13.81 0.95
C ILE A 89 -4.47 13.16 1.70
N GLN A 90 -4.94 13.79 2.77
CA GLN A 90 -6.07 13.28 3.55
C GLN A 90 -7.38 13.33 2.78
N SER A 91 -7.58 14.36 1.95
CA SER A 91 -8.72 14.54 1.06
C SER A 91 -8.54 13.93 -0.33
N LEU A 92 -7.46 13.17 -0.55
CA LEU A 92 -7.17 12.52 -1.83
C LEU A 92 -8.30 11.54 -2.18
N SER A 93 -8.69 11.51 -3.46
CA SER A 93 -9.63 10.55 -4.04
C SER A 93 -8.91 9.67 -5.08
N PRO A 94 -9.52 8.57 -5.56
CA PRO A 94 -8.97 7.79 -6.67
C PRO A 94 -8.67 8.65 -7.90
N GLN A 95 -9.59 9.54 -8.27
CA GLN A 95 -9.39 10.47 -9.39
C GLN A 95 -8.21 11.42 -9.12
N GLY A 96 -8.11 11.95 -7.90
CA GLY A 96 -6.98 12.80 -7.51
C GLY A 96 -5.64 12.06 -7.55
N LEU A 97 -5.61 10.76 -7.24
CA LEU A 97 -4.42 9.93 -7.39
C LEU A 97 -4.03 9.79 -8.87
N CYS A 98 -4.99 9.59 -9.77
CA CYS A 98 -4.74 9.59 -11.21
C CYS A 98 -4.16 10.91 -11.71
N ASP A 99 -4.68 12.06 -11.23
CA ASP A 99 -4.12 13.36 -11.57
C ASP A 99 -2.65 13.49 -11.10
N ARG A 100 -2.32 12.93 -9.92
CA ARG A 100 -0.92 12.90 -9.43
C ARG A 100 -0.03 11.99 -10.25
N MET A 101 -0.55 10.85 -10.69
CA MET A 101 0.16 9.91 -11.56
C MET A 101 0.44 10.55 -12.93
N ASP A 102 -0.53 11.26 -13.50
CA ASP A 102 -0.34 12.02 -14.74
C ASP A 102 0.72 13.12 -14.56
N GLN A 103 0.73 13.84 -13.43
CA GLN A 103 1.78 14.82 -13.08
C GLN A 103 3.15 14.17 -12.85
N TYR A 104 3.18 12.96 -12.28
CA TYR A 104 4.42 12.23 -12.05
C TYR A 104 5.08 11.85 -13.37
N TYR A 105 4.31 11.24 -14.29
CA TYR A 105 4.82 10.77 -15.57
C TYR A 105 4.91 11.85 -16.66
N SER A 106 4.45 13.08 -16.40
CA SER A 106 4.74 14.20 -17.29
C SER A 106 6.18 14.71 -17.17
N LEU A 107 6.90 14.31 -16.12
CA LEU A 107 8.31 14.59 -15.92
C LEU A 107 9.14 13.50 -16.61
N GLU A 108 10.01 13.88 -17.54
CA GLU A 108 10.77 12.94 -18.40
C GLU A 108 11.58 11.92 -17.61
N ASP A 109 12.10 12.30 -16.43
CA ASP A 109 12.94 11.46 -15.57
C ASP A 109 12.20 10.25 -14.97
N TYR A 110 10.86 10.24 -14.99
CA TYR A 110 10.06 9.24 -14.30
C TYR A 110 9.37 8.24 -15.22
N ILE A 111 9.57 8.30 -16.53
CA ILE A 111 8.86 7.40 -17.48
C ILE A 111 9.19 5.92 -17.27
N ASP A 112 10.39 5.63 -16.78
CA ASP A 112 10.89 4.29 -16.50
C ASP A 112 10.57 3.81 -15.07
N ASP A 113 9.85 4.61 -14.28
CA ASP A 113 9.43 4.19 -12.94
C ASP A 113 8.22 3.26 -13.00
N GLN A 114 8.16 2.36 -12.02
CA GLN A 114 7.04 1.45 -11.86
C GLN A 114 5.80 2.16 -11.31
N LEU A 115 4.64 1.77 -11.82
CA LEU A 115 3.34 2.31 -11.40
C LEU A 115 3.11 2.21 -9.89
N GLY A 116 3.50 1.09 -9.27
CA GLY A 116 3.37 0.90 -7.83
C GLY A 116 4.22 1.88 -7.01
N SER A 117 5.42 2.19 -7.48
CA SER A 117 6.31 3.18 -6.87
C SER A 117 5.74 4.59 -7.03
N ALA A 118 5.33 4.94 -8.25
CA ALA A 118 4.70 6.23 -8.55
C ALA A 118 3.44 6.45 -7.70
N ALA A 119 2.57 5.45 -7.57
CA ALA A 119 1.34 5.55 -6.78
C ALA A 119 1.60 5.76 -5.27
N ALA A 120 2.76 5.31 -4.76
CA ALA A 120 3.16 5.53 -3.38
C ALA A 120 3.79 6.93 -3.17
N ILE A 121 4.49 7.47 -4.17
CA ILE A 121 5.29 8.69 -4.06
C ILE A 121 4.51 9.92 -4.54
N ALA A 122 3.79 9.83 -5.65
CA ALA A 122 3.13 10.96 -6.30
C ALA A 122 2.15 11.73 -5.37
N PRO A 123 1.37 11.08 -4.49
CA PRO A 123 0.56 11.80 -3.49
C PRO A 123 1.37 12.72 -2.58
N ILE A 124 2.58 12.31 -2.23
CA ILE A 124 3.48 13.03 -1.33
C ILE A 124 4.22 14.11 -2.11
N LEU A 125 4.75 13.77 -3.29
CA LEU A 125 5.51 14.68 -4.14
C LEU A 125 4.68 15.91 -4.54
N PHE A 126 3.40 15.71 -4.82
CA PHE A 126 2.48 16.76 -5.27
C PHE A 126 1.48 17.18 -4.19
N ALA A 127 1.82 16.96 -2.91
CA ALA A 127 0.96 17.29 -1.79
C ALA A 127 0.58 18.78 -1.75
N ASP A 128 1.47 19.67 -2.21
CA ASP A 128 1.24 21.12 -2.18
C ASP A 128 0.46 21.64 -3.40
N THR A 129 0.26 20.80 -4.41
CA THR A 129 -0.50 21.17 -5.60
C THR A 129 -1.99 21.01 -5.30
N PRO A 130 -2.90 21.91 -5.72
CA PRO A 130 -4.34 21.72 -5.51
C PRO A 130 -4.87 20.47 -6.23
N LEU A 131 -5.84 19.76 -5.64
CA LEU A 131 -6.52 18.63 -6.29
C LEU A 131 -7.32 19.11 -7.52
N GLY A 132 -7.33 18.32 -8.60
CA GLY A 132 -8.05 18.66 -9.83
C GLY A 132 -7.32 19.65 -10.76
N THR A 133 -6.04 19.93 -10.51
CA THR A 133 -5.19 20.67 -11.44
C THR A 133 -4.43 19.69 -12.33
N LYS A 134 -4.55 19.84 -13.65
CA LYS A 134 -3.72 19.14 -14.65
C LYS A 134 -2.74 20.17 -15.23
N TYR A 135 -1.45 19.87 -15.20
CA TYR A 135 -0.42 20.65 -15.91
C TYR A 135 -0.13 19.98 -17.23
#